data_AF-A0AAV4XUG3-F1
#
_entry.id   AF-A0AAV4XUG3-F1
#
_cell.length_a   1.000
_cell.length_b   1.000
_cell.length_c   1.000
_cell.angle_alpha   90.00
_cell.angle_beta   90.00
_cell.angle_gamma   90.00
#
_symmetry.space_group_name_H-M   'P 1'
#
loop_
_entity.id
_entity.type
_entity.pdbx_description
1 polymer ?
#
loop_
_entity_poly.entity_id
_entity_poly.type
_entity_poly.pdbx_seq_one_letter_code
_entity_poly.pdbx_strand_id
1 'polypeptide(L)'
;MHLRVAVAEFIPFLKLRKENGNVIMSGALADAFDLIARRVNFTYTLYRAEGDVWGIKRPNGWTGMLGMVSRNEVDIALGPFTLTYGRWSEFKMSAPLYADNIEILTPVFEWRMALFNMITVFKYEVWILLFFTVILICLAMSVTDKCDNPNSKFQTRICKNLWNVTRTLLQKGEGTNNYNYFALNLKN
;
A
#
# COMPACT_ATOMS: atom_id res chain seq x y z
N MET A 1 48.16 -13.86 11.34
CA MET A 1 46.95 -14.56 11.84
C MET A 1 46.06 -14.85 10.66
N HIS A 2 45.57 -16.09 10.51
CA HIS A 2 44.69 -16.50 9.43
C HIS A 2 43.34 -16.94 10.01
N LEU A 3 42.23 -16.42 9.49
CA LEU A 3 40.89 -16.63 10.03
C LEU A 3 39.96 -17.29 9.02
N ARG A 4 39.18 -18.27 9.48
CA ARG A 4 38.12 -18.91 8.72
C ARG A 4 36.83 -18.15 8.96
N VAL A 5 36.20 -17.65 7.91
CA VAL A 5 35.04 -16.77 8.02
C VAL A 5 33.85 -17.42 7.32
N ALA A 6 32.79 -17.69 8.05
CA ALA A 6 31.53 -18.11 7.45
C ALA A 6 30.76 -16.90 6.90
N VAL A 7 30.21 -17.06 5.70
CA VAL A 7 29.45 -16.03 4.99
C VAL A 7 28.17 -16.60 4.39
N ALA A 8 27.14 -15.75 4.32
CA ALA A 8 25.88 -16.03 3.66
C ALA A 8 25.45 -14.85 2.79
N GLU A 9 24.69 -15.12 1.74
CA GLU A 9 24.26 -14.08 0.81
C GLU A 9 23.14 -13.22 1.44
N PHE A 10 23.31 -11.90 1.42
CA PHE A 10 22.36 -10.92 1.92
C PHE A 10 22.46 -9.61 1.11
N ILE A 11 21.69 -9.53 0.03
CA ILE A 11 21.70 -8.39 -0.90
C ILE A 11 20.94 -7.21 -0.26
N PRO A 12 21.46 -5.96 -0.36
CA PRO A 12 22.61 -5.51 -1.15
C PRO A 12 23.97 -5.52 -0.41
N PHE A 13 24.03 -5.94 0.85
CA PHE A 13 25.21 -5.74 1.69
C PHE A 13 26.33 -6.77 1.48
N LEU A 14 25.97 -8.03 1.21
CA LEU A 14 26.91 -9.12 1.01
C LEU A 14 26.43 -10.04 -0.12
N LYS A 15 27.08 -9.92 -1.27
CA LYS A 15 26.85 -10.77 -2.45
C LYS A 15 27.98 -11.80 -2.53
N LEU A 16 27.61 -13.06 -2.75
CA LEU A 16 28.57 -14.14 -2.88
C LEU A 16 28.67 -14.60 -4.34
N ARG A 17 29.89 -14.79 -4.82
CA ARG A 17 30.19 -15.37 -6.14
C ARG A 17 31.15 -16.52 -5.97
N LYS A 18 30.96 -17.58 -6.77
CA LYS A 18 31.92 -18.69 -6.84
C LYS A 18 32.76 -18.53 -8.11
N GLU A 19 34.06 -18.37 -7.96
CA GLU A 19 35.02 -18.30 -9.08
C GLU A 19 36.11 -19.35 -8.86
N ASN A 20 36.31 -20.24 -9.84
CA ASN A 20 37.33 -21.30 -9.80
C ASN A 20 37.32 -22.17 -8.53
N GLY A 21 36.15 -22.40 -7.94
CA GLY A 21 35.98 -23.15 -6.69
C GLY A 21 36.11 -22.33 -5.41
N ASN A 22 36.64 -21.10 -5.49
CA ASN A 22 36.74 -20.18 -4.37
C ASN A 22 35.49 -19.32 -4.22
N VAL A 23 35.12 -19.04 -2.98
CA VAL A 23 34.04 -18.10 -2.65
C VAL A 23 34.65 -16.71 -2.55
N ILE A 24 34.10 -15.77 -3.33
CA ILE A 24 34.44 -14.35 -3.32
C ILE A 24 33.19 -13.60 -2.84
N MET A 25 33.38 -12.64 -1.94
CA MET A 25 32.31 -11.76 -1.47
C MET A 25 32.49 -10.35 -2.02
N SER A 26 31.38 -9.65 -2.26
CA SER A 26 31.36 -8.24 -2.63
C SER A 26 30.16 -7.52 -1.98
N GLY A 27 30.23 -6.19 -1.90
CA GLY A 27 29.20 -5.36 -1.27
C GLY A 27 29.72 -4.57 -0.07
N ALA A 28 28.89 -3.69 0.47
CA ALA A 28 29.30 -2.75 1.52
C ALA A 28 29.88 -3.43 2.77
N LEU A 29 29.32 -4.59 3.16
CA LEU A 29 29.83 -5.34 4.32
C LEU A 29 31.15 -6.04 4.01
N ALA A 30 31.35 -6.51 2.77
CA ALA A 30 32.61 -7.10 2.33
C ALA A 30 33.74 -6.06 2.36
N ASP A 31 33.49 -4.87 1.82
CA ASP A 31 34.48 -3.78 1.77
C ASP A 31 34.88 -3.32 3.19
N ALA A 32 33.89 -3.21 4.09
CA ALA A 32 34.14 -2.89 5.49
C ALA A 32 34.99 -3.97 6.18
N PHE A 33 34.69 -5.25 5.96
CA PHE A 33 35.45 -6.34 6.54
C PHE A 33 36.88 -6.42 5.99
N ASP A 34 37.07 -6.19 4.69
CA ASP A 34 38.39 -6.17 4.07
C ASP A 34 39.25 -5.02 4.60
N LEU A 35 38.63 -3.85 4.85
CA LEU A 35 39.31 -2.73 5.50
C LEU A 35 39.77 -3.10 6.92
N ILE A 36 38.92 -3.78 7.71
CA ILE A 36 39.27 -4.27 9.04
C ILE A 36 40.44 -5.26 8.96
N ALA A 37 40.38 -6.21 8.02
CA ALA A 37 41.45 -7.19 7.79
C ALA A 37 42.80 -6.53 7.50
N ARG A 38 42.81 -5.50 6.65
CA ARG A 38 44.02 -4.72 6.33
C ARG A 38 44.53 -3.91 7.52
N ARG A 39 43.64 -3.30 8.30
CA ARG A 39 44.02 -2.48 9.47
C ARG A 39 44.57 -3.30 10.62
N VAL A 40 44.04 -4.50 10.84
CA VAL A 40 44.46 -5.43 11.90
C VAL A 40 45.53 -6.41 11.41
N ASN A 41 45.82 -6.43 10.11
CA ASN A 41 46.82 -7.26 9.45
C ASN A 41 46.58 -8.78 9.63
N PHE A 42 45.37 -9.23 9.32
CA PHE A 42 45.04 -10.66 9.22
C PHE A 42 44.59 -11.05 7.82
N THR A 43 44.74 -12.33 7.50
CA THR A 43 44.23 -12.92 6.26
C THR A 43 43.04 -13.82 6.57
N TYR A 44 42.16 -14.05 5.59
CA TYR A 44 40.96 -14.85 5.81
C TYR A 44 40.62 -15.76 4.63
N THR A 45 39.89 -16.84 4.92
CA THR A 45 39.26 -17.75 3.95
C THR A 45 37.76 -17.79 4.17
N LEU A 46 37.01 -17.80 3.08
CA LEU A 46 35.56 -17.71 3.10
C LEU A 46 34.92 -19.10 2.97
N TYR A 47 33.99 -19.40 3.89
CA TYR A 47 33.19 -20.60 3.90
C TYR A 47 31.73 -20.22 3.71
N ARG A 48 31.08 -20.72 2.66
CA ARG A 48 29.67 -20.43 2.43
C ARG A 48 28.82 -21.31 3.35
N ALA A 49 27.90 -20.69 4.09
CA ALA A 49 26.88 -21.42 4.83
C ALA A 49 25.74 -21.86 3.89
N GLU A 50 25.22 -23.07 4.12
CA GLU A 50 24.10 -23.66 3.38
C GLU A 50 22.91 -23.91 4.31
N GLY A 51 21.68 -23.79 3.80
CA GLY A 51 20.45 -24.04 4.55
C GLY A 51 20.03 -22.90 5.48
N ASP A 52 19.89 -23.17 6.78
CA ASP A 52 19.55 -22.19 7.82
C ASP A 52 20.77 -21.32 8.12
N VAL A 53 21.04 -20.32 7.27
CA VAL A 53 22.33 -19.65 7.20
C VAL A 53 22.69 -18.84 8.46
N TRP A 54 21.73 -18.22 9.15
CA TRP A 54 22.03 -17.34 10.29
C TRP A 54 22.26 -18.13 11.57
N GLY A 55 21.52 -19.21 11.74
CA GLY A 55 21.55 -20.04 12.94
C GLY A 55 20.44 -19.74 13.92
N ILE A 56 19.79 -20.84 14.30
CA ILE A 56 18.70 -20.92 15.27
C ILE A 56 19.17 -21.86 16.38
N LYS A 57 18.92 -21.46 17.64
CA LYS A 57 19.18 -22.32 18.78
C LYS A 57 18.16 -23.46 18.81
N ARG A 58 18.63 -24.69 18.67
CA ARG A 58 17.85 -25.92 18.79
C ARG A 58 18.31 -26.72 20.01
N PRO A 59 17.55 -27.74 20.45
CA PRO A 59 17.96 -28.60 21.57
C PRO A 59 19.33 -29.28 21.35
N ASN A 60 19.70 -29.53 20.10
CA ASN A 60 20.98 -30.13 19.71
C ASN A 60 22.10 -29.10 19.44
N GLY A 61 21.88 -27.82 19.73
CA GLY A 61 22.85 -26.73 19.54
C GLY A 61 22.44 -25.72 18.46
N TRP A 62 23.41 -24.92 18.03
CA TRP A 62 23.18 -23.89 17.01
C TRP A 62 23.31 -24.45 15.60
N THR A 63 22.44 -23.98 14.71
CA THR A 63 22.52 -24.23 13.26
C THR A 63 23.21 -23.08 12.53
N GLY A 64 23.41 -23.22 11.22
CA GLY A 64 23.94 -22.14 10.38
C GLY A 64 25.34 -21.69 10.73
N MET A 65 25.65 -20.44 10.40
CA MET A 65 26.94 -19.81 10.69
C MET A 65 27.27 -19.82 12.18
N LEU A 66 26.29 -19.54 13.06
CA LEU A 66 26.50 -19.63 14.51
C LEU A 66 26.82 -21.07 14.96
N GLY A 67 26.21 -22.06 14.32
CA GLY A 67 26.54 -23.47 14.50
C GLY A 67 27.95 -23.81 14.06
N MET A 68 28.40 -23.30 12.91
CA MET A 68 29.77 -23.50 12.42
C MET A 68 30.80 -22.91 13.39
N VAL A 69 30.52 -21.72 13.95
CA VAL A 69 31.35 -21.13 15.02
C VAL A 69 31.32 -22.00 16.28
N SER A 70 30.13 -22.43 16.73
CA SER A 70 29.98 -23.27 17.91
C SER A 70 30.70 -24.62 17.81
N ARG A 71 30.83 -25.17 16.59
CA ARG A 71 31.56 -26.41 16.30
C ARG A 71 33.04 -26.18 15.96
N ASN A 72 33.55 -24.95 16.08
CA ASN A 72 34.92 -24.55 15.72
C ASN A 72 35.30 -24.86 14.25
N GLU A 73 34.31 -24.93 13.35
CA GLU A 73 34.54 -25.09 11.91
C GLU A 73 35.03 -23.79 11.28
N VAL A 74 34.63 -22.66 11.86
CA VAL A 74 35.04 -21.30 11.48
C VAL A 74 35.32 -20.46 12.73
N ASP A 75 36.08 -19.38 12.55
CA ASP A 75 36.49 -18.50 13.64
C ASP A 75 35.59 -17.26 13.74
N ILE A 76 35.01 -16.81 12.61
CA ILE A 76 34.11 -15.66 12.54
C ILE A 76 32.87 -16.03 11.70
N ALA A 77 31.70 -15.61 12.16
CA ALA A 77 30.51 -15.55 11.33
C ALA A 77 30.30 -14.10 10.87
N LEU A 78 30.34 -13.85 9.56
CA LEU A 78 30.20 -12.52 8.97
C LEU A 78 28.81 -12.37 8.34
N GLY A 79 28.06 -11.38 8.81
CA GLY A 79 26.75 -11.05 8.27
C GLY A 79 25.98 -10.05 9.15
N PRO A 80 24.79 -9.60 8.70
CA PRO A 80 23.89 -8.75 9.48
C PRO A 80 23.25 -9.52 10.65
N PHE A 81 24.02 -9.74 11.73
CA PHE A 81 23.48 -10.38 12.92
C PHE A 81 22.78 -9.36 13.83
N THR A 82 21.49 -9.60 14.10
CA THR A 82 20.76 -8.89 15.15
C THR A 82 21.37 -9.22 16.51
N LEU A 83 21.76 -8.20 17.28
CA LEU A 83 22.16 -8.34 18.68
C LEU A 83 20.92 -8.69 19.52
N THR A 84 20.84 -9.94 19.94
CA THR A 84 19.80 -10.42 20.86
C THR A 84 20.46 -11.06 22.06
N TYR A 85 19.83 -10.99 23.23
CA TYR A 85 20.38 -11.56 24.47
C TYR A 85 20.74 -13.05 24.33
N GLY A 86 19.87 -13.83 23.68
CA GLY A 86 20.09 -15.27 23.50
C GLY A 86 21.29 -15.61 22.60
N ARG A 87 21.73 -14.71 21.71
CA ARG A 87 22.98 -14.88 20.95
C ARG A 87 24.18 -14.34 21.72
N TRP A 88 24.04 -13.16 22.32
CA TRP A 88 25.10 -12.51 23.08
C TRP A 88 25.55 -13.33 24.31
N SER A 89 24.66 -14.12 24.90
CA SER A 89 25.00 -14.96 26.06
C SER A 89 25.99 -16.09 25.74
N GLU A 90 26.12 -16.48 24.47
CA GLU A 90 26.97 -17.61 24.04
C GLU A 90 28.07 -17.19 23.05
N PHE A 91 27.87 -16.10 22.32
CA PHE A 91 28.80 -15.60 21.32
C PHE A 91 29.25 -14.18 21.64
N LYS A 92 30.54 -13.91 21.43
CA LYS A 92 31.09 -12.54 21.49
C LYS A 92 30.78 -11.83 20.18
N MET A 93 29.85 -10.89 20.20
CA MET A 93 29.50 -10.08 19.03
C MET A 93 30.29 -8.77 19.03
N SER A 94 30.53 -8.19 17.86
CA SER A 94 31.16 -6.87 17.73
C SER A 94 30.22 -5.75 18.18
N ALA A 95 30.76 -4.54 18.28
CA ALA A 95 29.91 -3.35 18.35
C ALA A 95 28.97 -3.29 17.12
N PRO A 96 27.72 -2.82 17.26
CA PRO A 96 26.80 -2.67 16.13
C PRO A 96 27.38 -1.75 15.06
N LEU A 97 27.42 -2.21 13.80
CA LEU A 97 27.90 -1.40 12.67
C LEU A 97 26.84 -0.41 12.18
N TYR A 98 25.55 -0.78 12.29
CA TYR A 98 24.42 0.06 11.96
C TYR A 98 23.21 -0.35 12.82
N ALA A 99 22.25 0.57 12.97
CA ALA A 99 20.96 0.32 13.59
C ALA A 99 19.88 0.37 12.51
N ASP A 100 18.92 -0.54 12.59
CA ASP A 100 17.83 -0.67 11.63
C ASP A 100 16.50 -0.87 12.37
N ASN A 101 15.39 -0.52 11.71
CA ASN A 101 14.04 -0.62 12.26
C ASN A 101 13.26 -1.75 11.56
N ILE A 102 12.30 -2.35 12.29
CA ILE A 102 11.38 -3.32 11.69
C ILE A 102 10.27 -2.56 11.00
N GLU A 103 10.19 -2.71 9.68
CA GLU A 103 9.17 -2.06 8.85
C GLU A 103 8.36 -3.11 8.07
N ILE A 104 7.10 -2.81 7.76
CA ILE A 104 6.22 -3.67 6.97
C ILE A 104 6.17 -3.12 5.55
N LEU A 105 6.68 -3.89 4.59
CA LEU A 105 6.58 -3.55 3.18
C LEU A 105 5.21 -3.99 2.63
N THR A 106 4.41 -3.03 2.17
CA THR A 106 3.13 -3.27 1.48
C THR A 106 3.25 -2.91 0.00
N PRO A 107 2.52 -3.60 -0.91
CA PRO A 107 2.45 -3.17 -2.29
C PRO A 107 1.86 -1.75 -2.39
N VAL A 108 2.27 -1.01 -3.40
CA VAL A 108 1.69 0.31 -3.69
C VAL A 108 0.23 0.11 -4.09
N PHE A 109 -0.70 0.76 -3.37
CA PHE A 109 -2.11 0.79 -3.75
C PHE A 109 -2.32 1.81 -4.87
N GLU A 110 -2.67 1.35 -6.07
CA GLU A 110 -3.13 2.22 -7.14
C GLU A 110 -4.57 2.65 -6.89
N TRP A 111 -4.76 3.85 -6.36
CA TRP A 111 -6.09 4.44 -6.20
C TRP A 111 -6.69 4.83 -7.57
N ARG A 112 -7.39 3.89 -8.21
CA ARG A 112 -8.17 4.16 -9.42
C ARG A 112 -9.51 4.79 -9.06
N MET A 113 -9.54 6.11 -8.90
CA MET A 113 -10.81 6.85 -8.85
C MET A 113 -11.35 6.99 -10.27
N ALA A 114 -12.34 6.18 -10.64
CA ALA A 114 -13.08 6.40 -11.88
C ALA A 114 -14.15 7.48 -11.64
N LEU A 115 -14.30 8.42 -12.57
CA LEU A 115 -15.28 9.52 -12.50
C LEU A 115 -16.73 9.01 -12.33
N PHE A 116 -17.02 7.80 -12.81
CA PHE A 116 -18.35 7.18 -12.73
C PHE A 116 -18.54 6.24 -11.54
N ASN A 117 -17.57 6.13 -10.61
CA ASN A 117 -17.76 5.38 -9.36
C ASN A 117 -18.89 5.95 -8.48
N MET A 118 -19.35 7.17 -8.74
CA MET A 118 -20.55 7.70 -8.08
C MET A 118 -21.83 6.98 -8.53
N ILE A 119 -21.90 6.50 -9.78
CA ILE A 119 -23.08 5.80 -10.33
C ILE A 119 -23.19 4.39 -9.73
N THR A 120 -22.07 3.77 -9.35
CA THR A 120 -22.03 2.44 -8.76
C THR A 120 -22.49 2.39 -7.29
N VAL A 121 -22.75 3.55 -6.67
CA VAL A 121 -23.31 3.64 -5.32
C VAL A 121 -24.72 3.03 -5.26
N PHE A 122 -25.50 3.15 -6.34
CA PHE A 122 -26.82 2.54 -6.46
C PHE A 122 -26.82 1.40 -7.48
N LYS A 123 -27.56 0.34 -7.17
CA LYS A 123 -27.75 -0.77 -8.11
C LYS A 123 -28.60 -0.34 -9.30
N TYR A 124 -28.46 -1.03 -10.43
CA TYR A 124 -29.17 -0.70 -11.68
C TYR A 124 -30.70 -0.77 -11.52
N GLU A 125 -31.21 -1.61 -10.60
CA GLU A 125 -32.64 -1.70 -10.30
C GLU A 125 -33.19 -0.36 -9.76
N VAL A 126 -32.42 0.33 -8.91
CA VAL A 126 -32.82 1.63 -8.34
C VAL A 126 -32.89 2.70 -9.43
N TRP A 127 -31.92 2.69 -10.36
CA TRP A 127 -31.91 3.62 -11.50
C TRP A 127 -33.12 3.42 -12.42
N ILE A 128 -33.49 2.17 -12.70
CA ILE A 128 -34.68 1.83 -13.50
C ILE A 128 -35.95 2.30 -12.79
N LEU A 129 -36.06 2.04 -11.48
CA LEU A 129 -37.21 2.48 -10.68
C LEU A 129 -37.32 4.01 -10.66
N LEU A 130 -36.20 4.73 -10.50
CA LEU A 130 -36.18 6.19 -10.54
C LEU A 130 -36.71 6.70 -11.88
N PHE A 131 -36.23 6.15 -13.00
CA PHE A 131 -36.73 6.52 -14.32
C PHE A 131 -38.24 6.25 -14.50
N PHE A 132 -38.71 5.10 -14.01
CA PHE A 132 -40.12 4.74 -14.05
C PHE A 132 -41.00 5.69 -13.22
N THR A 133 -40.56 6.06 -12.02
CA THR A 133 -41.30 7.02 -11.17
C THR A 133 -41.42 8.40 -11.81
N VAL A 134 -40.37 8.89 -12.48
CA VAL A 134 -40.41 10.16 -13.22
C VAL A 134 -41.45 10.13 -14.33
N ILE A 135 -41.53 9.03 -15.09
CA ILE A 135 -42.54 8.84 -16.14
C ILE A 135 -43.95 8.84 -15.54
N LEU A 136 -44.18 8.08 -14.46
CA LEU A 136 -45.48 8.03 -13.80
C LEU A 136 -45.95 9.40 -13.31
N ILE A 137 -45.06 10.18 -12.70
CA ILE A 137 -45.37 11.54 -12.23
C ILE A 137 -45.70 12.45 -13.42
N CYS A 138 -44.92 12.39 -14.51
CA CYS A 138 -45.20 13.17 -15.72
C CYS A 138 -46.56 12.83 -16.35
N LEU A 139 -46.95 11.55 -16.35
CA LEU A 139 -48.24 11.11 -16.85
C LEU A 139 -49.38 11.58 -15.95
N ALA A 140 -49.25 11.44 -14.63
CA ALA A 140 -50.24 11.91 -13.66
C ALA A 140 -50.48 13.43 -13.79
N MET A 141 -49.41 14.23 -13.82
CA MET A 141 -49.50 15.68 -14.04
C MET A 141 -50.08 16.03 -15.41
N SER A 142 -49.77 15.24 -16.43
CA SER A 142 -50.37 15.46 -17.74
C SER A 142 -51.88 15.23 -17.66
N VAL A 143 -52.37 14.18 -17.01
CA VAL A 143 -53.82 13.93 -16.86
C VAL A 143 -54.52 15.09 -16.16
N THR A 144 -53.95 15.62 -15.06
CA THR A 144 -54.51 16.78 -14.37
C THR A 144 -54.52 18.03 -15.25
N ASP A 145 -53.45 18.30 -16.01
CA ASP A 145 -53.41 19.42 -16.96
C ASP A 145 -54.47 19.30 -18.08
N LYS A 146 -54.89 18.08 -18.44
CA LYS A 146 -55.98 17.87 -19.41
C LYS A 146 -57.31 18.35 -18.85
N CYS A 147 -57.55 18.07 -17.58
CA CYS A 147 -58.78 18.43 -16.88
C CYS A 147 -58.89 19.95 -16.74
N ASP A 148 -57.76 20.63 -16.49
CA ASP A 148 -57.73 22.08 -16.33
C ASP A 148 -57.71 22.85 -17.67
N ASN A 149 -57.03 22.33 -18.71
CA ASN A 149 -56.96 22.97 -20.02
C ASN A 149 -57.10 21.97 -21.19
N PRO A 150 -58.33 21.70 -21.66
CA PRO A 150 -58.62 20.64 -22.63
C PRO A 150 -58.08 20.93 -24.05
N ASN A 151 -57.79 22.19 -24.37
CA ASN A 151 -57.36 22.62 -25.71
C ASN A 151 -55.84 22.52 -25.93
N SER A 152 -55.08 22.17 -24.90
CA SER A 152 -53.62 22.08 -24.98
C SER A 152 -53.14 20.75 -25.58
N LYS A 153 -52.18 20.83 -26.50
CA LYS A 153 -51.60 19.65 -27.15
C LYS A 153 -50.88 18.76 -26.12
N PHE A 154 -51.00 17.44 -26.29
CA PHE A 154 -50.37 16.47 -25.39
C PHE A 154 -48.85 16.62 -25.28
N GLN A 155 -48.17 16.90 -26.41
CA GLN A 155 -46.72 17.08 -26.44
C GLN A 155 -46.24 18.27 -25.61
N THR A 156 -46.97 19.40 -25.63
CA THR A 156 -46.58 20.59 -24.86
C THR A 156 -46.76 20.38 -23.36
N ARG A 157 -47.73 19.55 -22.96
CA ARG A 157 -47.95 19.14 -21.55
C ARG A 157 -46.83 18.26 -21.03
N ILE A 158 -46.43 17.23 -21.79
CA ILE A 158 -45.33 16.36 -21.38
C ILE A 158 -44.02 17.12 -21.28
N CYS A 159 -43.66 17.94 -22.28
CA CYS A 159 -42.40 18.70 -22.23
C CYS A 159 -42.37 19.68 -21.04
N LYS A 160 -43.50 20.33 -20.75
CA LYS A 160 -43.63 21.24 -19.58
C LYS A 160 -43.52 20.47 -18.26
N ASN A 161 -44.19 19.33 -18.14
CA ASN A 161 -44.18 18.52 -16.92
C ASN A 161 -42.85 17.83 -16.68
N LEU A 162 -42.19 17.35 -17.74
CA LEU A 162 -40.84 16.81 -17.66
C LEU A 162 -39.86 17.88 -17.18
N TRP A 163 -39.92 19.09 -17.75
CA TRP A 163 -39.13 20.22 -17.28
C TRP A 163 -39.42 20.58 -15.83
N ASN A 164 -40.69 20.50 -15.41
CA ASN A 164 -41.10 20.76 -14.04
C ASN A 164 -40.64 19.69 -13.04
N VAL A 165 -40.49 18.43 -13.47
CA VAL A 165 -39.97 17.35 -12.63
C VAL A 165 -38.44 17.41 -12.55
N THR A 166 -37.75 17.69 -13.65
CA THR A 166 -36.29 17.83 -13.64
C THR A 166 -35.84 19.00 -12.78
N ARG A 167 -36.53 20.14 -12.81
CA ARG A 167 -36.23 21.27 -11.89
C ARG A 167 -36.37 20.88 -10.42
N THR A 168 -37.39 20.09 -10.05
CA THR A 168 -37.61 19.69 -8.66
C THR A 168 -36.56 18.70 -8.20
N LEU A 169 -36.16 17.77 -9.05
CA LEU A 169 -35.08 16.82 -8.76
C LEU A 169 -33.73 17.52 -8.61
N LEU A 170 -33.48 18.55 -9.43
CA LEU A 170 -32.29 19.39 -9.33
C LEU A 170 -32.36 20.43 -8.22
N GLN A 171 -33.43 20.41 -7.39
CA GLN A 171 -33.70 21.39 -6.33
C GLN A 171 -33.62 22.85 -6.81
N LYS A 172 -33.91 23.08 -8.09
CA LYS A 172 -33.89 24.41 -8.69
C LYS A 172 -35.25 25.06 -8.44
N GLY A 173 -35.31 25.90 -7.40
CA GLY A 173 -36.49 26.67 -7.05
C GLY A 173 -36.91 27.65 -8.16
N GLU A 174 -38.21 27.88 -8.28
CA GLU A 174 -38.77 28.92 -9.14
C GLU A 174 -38.51 30.27 -8.46
N GLY A 175 -37.69 31.12 -9.08
CA GLY A 175 -37.56 32.52 -8.70
C GLY A 175 -38.86 33.26 -8.99
N THR A 176 -39.92 32.95 -8.25
CA THR A 176 -41.12 33.77 -8.20
C THR A 176 -40.73 35.11 -7.56
N ASN A 177 -41.11 36.20 -8.21
CA ASN A 177 -40.81 37.61 -7.90
C ASN A 177 -41.22 38.06 -6.48
N ASN A 178 -40.60 37.50 -5.43
CA ASN A 178 -40.82 37.93 -4.05
C ASN A 178 -40.02 39.19 -3.68
N TYR A 179 -39.15 39.69 -4.57
CA TYR A 179 -38.40 40.93 -4.35
C TYR A 179 -39.28 42.19 -4.36
N ASN A 180 -40.46 42.15 -4.99
CA ASN A 180 -41.36 43.31 -5.03
C ASN A 180 -42.18 43.49 -3.75
N TYR A 181 -42.46 42.42 -2.99
CA TYR A 181 -43.22 42.51 -1.74
C TYR A 181 -42.38 43.02 -0.56
N PHE A 182 -41.07 42.73 -0.53
CA PHE A 182 -40.17 43.26 0.50
C PHE A 182 -39.78 44.72 0.28
N ALA A 183 -39.70 45.19 -0.97
CA ALA A 183 -39.36 46.59 -1.26
C ALA A 183 -40.50 47.57 -0.98
N LEU A 184 -41.76 47.13 -1.02
CA LEU A 184 -42.94 47.98 -0.76
C LEU A 184 -43.25 48.16 0.74
N ASN A 185 -42.83 47.22 1.60
CA ASN A 185 -43.05 47.32 3.05
C ASN A 185 -41.97 48.08 3.83
N LEU A 186 -40.90 48.54 3.15
CA LEU A 186 -39.86 49.39 3.75
C LEU A 186 -40.07 50.89 3.49
N LYS A 187 -41.20 51.26 2.88
CA LYS A 187 -41.51 52.65 2.50
C LYS A 187 -42.74 53.26 3.19
N ASN A 188 -43.31 52.58 4.19
CA ASN A 188 -44.36 53.13 5.05
C ASN A 188 -43.93 53.09 6.52
#